data_AF-A0AAX2A1I1-F1
#
_entry.id   AF-A0AAX2A1I1-F1
#
_cell.length_a   1.000
_cell.length_b   1.000
_cell.length_c   1.000
_cell.angle_alpha   90.00
_cell.angle_beta   90.00
_cell.angle_gamma   90.00
#
_symmetry.space_group_name_H-M   'P 1'
#
loop_
_entity.id
_entity.type
_entity.pdbx_description
1 polymer ?
#
loop_
_entity_poly.entity_id
_entity_poly.type
_entity_poly.pdbx_seq_one_letter_code
_entity_poly.pdbx_strand_id
1 'polypeptide(L)'
;MFVEELKNPMGADKITEDEIAPEAWYEGCLVFYDSGSGKYYYYKYCGAKCGSGTPINALDRCCQAHDRCWANFGKGDDGCDYELYLCANATYDPGWWMVAEFGLLCSQGKLGSIC
;
A
#
# COMPACT_ATOMS: atom_id res chain seq x y z
N MET A 1 26.75 10.08 8.87
CA MET A 1 25.44 10.73 9.09
C MET A 1 24.41 9.84 8.44
N PHE A 2 23.94 8.83 9.18
CA PHE A 2 22.90 7.92 8.71
C PHE A 2 21.57 8.58 9.01
N VAL A 3 20.80 8.85 7.97
CA VAL A 3 19.56 9.63 8.03
C VAL A 3 18.46 8.72 8.56
N GLU A 4 18.18 8.78 9.86
CA GLU A 4 17.00 8.13 10.48
C GLU A 4 15.68 8.71 9.93
N GLU A 5 15.71 9.89 9.30
CA GLU A 5 14.55 10.57 8.71
C GLU A 5 13.99 9.86 7.45
N LEU A 6 14.74 8.93 6.83
CA LEU A 6 14.23 8.12 5.72
C LEU A 6 13.35 6.94 6.16
N LYS A 7 13.30 6.63 7.47
CA LYS A 7 12.39 5.62 8.02
C LYS A 7 11.01 6.17 8.35
N ASN A 8 10.88 7.49 8.47
CA ASN A 8 9.60 8.17 8.63
C ASN A 8 9.39 9.12 7.44
N PRO A 9 8.95 8.62 6.27
CA PRO A 9 8.46 9.51 5.23
C PRO A 9 7.25 10.26 5.80
N MET A 10 7.46 11.52 6.18
CA MET A 10 6.38 12.43 6.55
C MET A 10 5.41 12.48 5.37
N GLY A 11 4.20 11.96 5.60
CA GLY A 11 3.14 11.97 4.61
C GLY A 11 2.69 13.39 4.29
N ALA A 12 2.22 13.55 3.06
CA ALA A 12 1.29 14.58 2.62
C ALA A 12 0.75 15.49 3.72
N ASP A 13 1.21 16.74 3.78
CA ASP A 13 0.79 17.67 4.84
C ASP A 13 -0.74 17.65 5.05
N LYS A 14 -1.13 17.10 6.22
CA LYS A 14 -2.48 16.85 6.76
C LYS A 14 -3.26 15.66 6.17
N ILE A 15 -2.73 14.46 6.28
CA ILE A 15 -3.55 13.35 6.77
C ILE A 15 -3.13 13.20 8.24
N THR A 16 -4.04 13.46 9.17
CA THR A 16 -3.69 13.28 10.59
C THR A 16 -3.31 11.82 10.79
N GLU A 17 -2.33 11.52 11.66
CA GLU A 17 -1.89 10.15 11.96
C GLU A 17 -3.07 9.20 12.32
N ASP A 18 -4.22 9.78 12.70
CA ASP A 18 -5.49 9.12 13.00
C ASP A 18 -6.38 8.76 11.78
N GLU A 19 -6.00 9.12 10.54
CA GLU A 19 -6.85 8.99 9.33
C GLU A 19 -6.35 7.97 8.29
N ILE A 20 -5.13 7.45 8.41
CA ILE A 20 -4.66 6.34 7.56
C ILE A 20 -5.03 5.02 8.24
N ALA A 21 -6.33 4.80 8.37
CA ALA A 21 -6.88 3.58 8.93
C ALA A 21 -6.97 2.51 7.82
N PRO A 22 -6.96 1.19 8.15
CA PRO A 22 -7.19 0.10 7.19
C PRO A 22 -8.38 0.33 6.25
N GLU A 23 -9.36 1.10 6.70
CA GLU A 23 -10.53 1.61 5.98
C GLU A 23 -10.16 2.36 4.69
N ALA A 24 -9.05 3.12 4.67
CA ALA A 24 -8.59 3.83 3.47
C ALA A 24 -8.28 2.86 2.31
N TRP A 25 -7.89 1.62 2.62
CA TRP A 25 -7.72 0.57 1.63
C TRP A 25 -9.04 0.18 0.95
N TYR A 26 -10.21 0.40 1.56
CA TYR A 26 -11.52 -0.05 1.05
C TYR A 26 -12.33 1.03 0.32
N GLU A 27 -11.93 2.30 0.46
CA GLU A 27 -12.66 3.43 -0.10
C GLU A 27 -12.34 3.73 -1.56
N GLY A 28 -11.36 3.03 -2.14
CA GLY A 28 -11.00 3.14 -3.55
C GLY A 28 -9.50 3.01 -3.76
N CYS A 29 -9.03 3.49 -4.92
CA CYS A 29 -7.60 3.54 -5.19
C CYS A 29 -6.92 4.59 -4.34
N LEU A 30 -5.81 4.19 -3.74
CA LEU A 30 -5.04 5.04 -2.85
C LEU A 30 -4.50 6.25 -3.60
N VAL A 31 -4.54 7.40 -2.93
CA VAL A 31 -3.95 8.64 -3.41
C VAL A 31 -3.01 9.16 -2.34
N PHE A 32 -1.75 9.35 -2.69
CA PHE A 32 -0.73 9.87 -1.78
C PHE A 32 -0.22 11.21 -2.28
N TYR A 33 -0.10 12.18 -1.37
CA TYR A 33 0.58 13.43 -1.63
C TYR A 33 2.00 13.39 -1.05
N ASP A 34 2.96 13.86 -1.83
CA ASP A 34 4.37 13.93 -1.45
C ASP A 34 4.74 15.40 -1.31
N SER A 35 4.96 15.85 -0.07
CA SER A 35 5.34 17.23 0.23
C SER A 35 6.74 17.59 -0.28
N GLY A 36 7.63 16.60 -0.44
CA GLY A 36 8.96 16.79 -0.99
C GLY A 36 8.94 17.16 -2.48
N SER A 37 8.00 16.62 -3.25
CA SER A 37 7.82 16.92 -4.67
C SER A 37 6.64 17.83 -5.00
N GLY A 38 5.72 18.06 -4.06
CA GLY A 38 4.49 18.81 -4.26
C GLY A 38 3.50 18.11 -5.20
N LYS A 39 3.53 16.77 -5.30
CA LYS A 39 2.75 15.99 -6.27
C LYS A 39 1.81 14.99 -5.62
N TYR A 40 0.69 14.75 -6.30
CA TYR A 40 -0.23 13.66 -6.01
C TYR A 40 0.08 12.43 -6.87
N TYR A 41 0.05 11.26 -6.24
CA TYR A 41 0.25 9.95 -6.85
C TYR A 41 -1.08 9.19 -6.77
N TYR A 42 -1.70 8.99 -7.93
CA TYR A 42 -2.98 8.30 -8.07
C TYR A 42 -2.71 6.85 -8.47
N TYR A 43 -2.74 5.95 -7.49
CA TYR A 43 -2.47 4.53 -7.71
C TYR A 43 -3.59 3.89 -8.55
N LYS A 44 -3.24 2.84 -9.29
CA LYS A 44 -4.18 2.14 -10.17
C LYS A 44 -4.51 0.73 -9.72
N TYR A 45 -3.71 0.20 -8.80
CA TYR A 45 -3.82 -1.14 -8.25
C TYR A 45 -3.85 -1.14 -6.72
N CYS A 46 -3.14 -0.21 -6.05
CA CYS A 46 -3.21 -0.17 -4.58
C CYS A 46 -4.56 0.35 -4.10
N GLY A 47 -5.25 -0.44 -3.27
CA GLY A 47 -6.57 -0.17 -2.75
C GLY A 47 -7.67 -1.03 -3.37
N ALA A 48 -8.84 -1.03 -2.76
CA ALA A 48 -10.00 -1.80 -3.19
C ALA A 48 -10.63 -1.16 -4.42
N LYS A 49 -11.22 -2.01 -5.28
CA LYS A 49 -11.91 -1.59 -6.52
C LYS A 49 -10.96 -0.95 -7.55
N CYS A 50 -9.66 -1.25 -7.42
CA CYS A 50 -8.62 -0.93 -8.37
C CYS A 50 -8.33 -2.13 -9.28
N GLY A 51 -7.38 -1.99 -10.22
CA GLY A 51 -6.92 -3.13 -11.02
C GLY A 51 -6.83 -2.90 -12.52
N SER A 52 -6.67 -1.65 -13.00
CA SER A 52 -6.64 -1.39 -14.46
C SER A 52 -5.58 -0.38 -14.91
N GLY A 53 -5.08 -0.56 -16.13
CA GLY A 53 -4.09 0.33 -16.75
C GLY A 53 -2.63 0.02 -16.35
N THR A 54 -1.71 0.93 -16.65
CA THR A 54 -0.27 0.74 -16.36
C THR A 54 0.08 1.22 -14.96
N PRO A 55 0.70 0.39 -14.10
CA PRO A 55 1.16 0.81 -12.77
C PRO A 55 2.02 2.09 -12.84
N ILE A 56 1.81 3.02 -11.91
CA ILE A 56 2.46 4.33 -11.95
C ILE A 56 3.91 4.31 -11.41
N ASN A 57 4.24 3.35 -10.55
CA ASN A 57 5.56 3.20 -9.92
C ASN A 57 5.78 1.74 -9.45
N ALA A 58 6.80 1.50 -8.62
CA ALA A 58 7.14 0.16 -8.14
C ALA A 58 6.13 -0.35 -7.11
N LEU A 59 5.65 0.51 -6.21
CA LEU A 59 4.63 0.13 -5.23
C LEU A 59 3.30 -0.25 -5.91
N ASP A 60 2.86 0.51 -6.91
CA ASP A 60 1.64 0.20 -7.67
C ASP A 60 1.77 -1.14 -8.43
N ARG A 61 3.01 -1.51 -8.80
CA ARG A 61 3.31 -2.84 -9.37
C ARG A 61 3.23 -3.95 -8.32
N CYS A 62 3.61 -3.69 -7.07
CA CYS A 62 3.42 -4.66 -5.98
C CYS A 62 1.92 -4.94 -5.77
N CYS A 63 1.09 -3.90 -5.74
CA CYS A 63 -0.36 -4.06 -5.63
C CYS A 63 -0.96 -4.79 -6.85
N GLN A 64 -0.47 -4.52 -8.07
CA GLN A 64 -0.88 -5.30 -9.24
C GLN A 64 -0.55 -6.80 -9.10
N ALA A 65 0.62 -7.12 -8.54
CA ALA A 65 1.01 -8.52 -8.32
C ALA A 65 0.12 -9.17 -7.26
N HIS A 66 -0.21 -8.44 -6.20
CA HIS A 66 -1.13 -8.87 -5.16
C HIS A 66 -2.55 -9.14 -5.67
N ASP A 67 -3.12 -8.22 -6.46
CA ASP A 67 -4.42 -8.42 -7.12
C ASP A 67 -4.45 -9.70 -7.97
N ARG A 68 -3.36 -9.97 -8.69
CA ARG A 68 -3.21 -11.20 -9.49
C ARG A 68 -3.05 -12.44 -8.63
N CYS A 69 -2.38 -12.33 -7.49
CA CYS A 69 -2.23 -13.42 -6.54
C CYS A 69 -3.60 -13.81 -5.98
N TRP A 70 -4.38 -12.84 -5.50
CA TRP A 70 -5.76 -13.08 -5.06
C TRP A 70 -6.66 -13.66 -6.15
N ALA A 71 -6.50 -13.24 -7.41
CA ALA A 71 -7.25 -13.82 -8.52
C ALA A 71 -6.94 -15.31 -8.76
N ASN A 72 -5.75 -15.78 -8.38
CA ASN A 72 -5.32 -17.17 -8.55
C ASN A 72 -5.61 -18.05 -7.32
N PHE A 73 -5.41 -17.52 -6.11
CA PHE A 73 -5.45 -18.30 -4.87
C PHE A 73 -6.69 -18.02 -4.00
N GLY A 74 -7.38 -16.91 -4.26
CA GLY A 74 -8.52 -16.45 -3.47
C GLY A 74 -8.21 -15.17 -2.72
N LYS A 75 -9.26 -14.39 -2.46
CA LYS A 75 -9.18 -13.18 -1.64
C LYS A 75 -8.92 -13.57 -0.18
N GLY A 76 -8.04 -12.82 0.49
CA GLY A 76 -7.64 -13.08 1.88
C GLY A 76 -6.65 -14.23 2.03
N ASP A 77 -5.90 -14.55 0.97
CA ASP A 77 -4.79 -15.50 1.07
C ASP A 77 -3.60 -14.88 1.80
N ASP A 78 -3.27 -15.44 2.97
CA ASP A 78 -2.17 -14.95 3.83
C ASP A 78 -0.82 -14.90 3.10
N GLY A 79 -0.59 -15.81 2.14
CA GLY A 79 0.63 -15.86 1.35
C GLY A 79 0.73 -14.68 0.39
N CYS A 80 -0.36 -14.37 -0.32
CA CYS A 80 -0.46 -13.18 -1.16
C CYS A 80 -0.23 -11.90 -0.35
N ASP A 81 -0.81 -11.81 0.85
CA ASP A 81 -0.68 -10.64 1.71
C ASP A 81 0.76 -10.49 2.27
N TYR A 82 1.42 -11.61 2.57
CA TYR A 82 2.82 -11.60 2.97
C TYR A 82 3.76 -11.19 1.82
N GLU A 83 3.49 -11.66 0.61
CA GLU A 83 4.24 -11.24 -0.59
C GLU A 83 4.04 -9.74 -0.87
N LEU A 84 2.83 -9.19 -0.66
CA LEU A 84 2.58 -7.75 -0.73
C LEU A 84 3.46 -6.99 0.27
N TYR A 85 3.52 -7.44 1.54
CA TYR A 85 4.39 -6.87 2.56
C TYR A 85 5.86 -6.85 2.12
N LEU A 86 6.39 -7.98 1.65
CA LEU A 86 7.78 -8.06 1.21
C LEU A 86 8.07 -7.15 0.01
N CYS A 87 7.16 -7.11 -0.96
CA CYS A 87 7.31 -6.28 -2.15
C CYS A 87 7.28 -4.79 -1.80
N ALA A 88 6.29 -4.35 -1.03
CA ALA A 88 6.14 -2.94 -0.64
C ALA A 88 7.36 -2.42 0.16
N ASN A 89 7.92 -3.23 1.07
CA ASN A 89 9.14 -2.89 1.83
C ASN A 89 10.41 -2.75 0.97
N ALA A 90 10.41 -3.30 -0.25
CA ALA A 90 11.51 -3.15 -1.19
C ALA A 90 11.41 -1.87 -2.03
N THR A 91 10.38 -1.05 -1.81
CA THR A 91 10.14 0.22 -2.51
C THR A 91 10.33 1.43 -1.60
N TYR A 92 10.36 2.62 -2.19
CA TYR A 92 10.41 3.91 -1.49
C TYR A 92 9.34 4.88 -2.01
N ASP A 93 8.34 4.35 -2.73
CA ASP A 93 7.29 5.15 -3.35
C ASP A 93 6.29 5.68 -2.30
N PRO A 94 5.63 6.82 -2.54
CA PRO A 94 4.70 7.41 -1.59
C PRO A 94 3.63 6.40 -1.14
N GLY A 95 3.56 6.16 0.18
CA GLY A 95 2.61 5.23 0.78
C GLY A 95 3.11 3.80 0.98
N TRP A 96 4.36 3.46 0.61
CA TRP A 96 4.87 2.09 0.70
C TRP A 96 4.72 1.45 2.08
N TRP A 97 4.93 2.23 3.14
CA TRP A 97 4.86 1.77 4.54
C TRP A 97 3.44 1.35 4.93
N MET A 98 2.42 2.10 4.50
CA MET A 98 1.01 1.78 4.76
C MET A 98 0.63 0.47 4.08
N VAL A 99 1.01 0.32 2.80
CA VAL A 99 0.74 -0.91 2.03
C VAL A 99 1.47 -2.11 2.65
N ALA A 100 2.72 -1.92 3.07
CA ALA A 100 3.49 -2.96 3.71
C ALA A 100 2.85 -3.40 5.03
N GLU A 101 2.48 -2.45 5.90
CA GLU A 101 1.82 -2.74 7.17
C GLU A 101 0.49 -3.46 6.97
N PHE A 102 -0.33 -3.00 6.01
CA PHE A 102 -1.58 -3.68 5.65
C PHE A 102 -1.33 -5.14 5.25
N GLY A 103 -0.39 -5.40 4.33
CA GLY A 103 -0.04 -6.76 3.91
C GLY A 103 0.43 -7.64 5.08
N LEU A 104 1.23 -7.10 5.99
CA LEU A 104 1.72 -7.84 7.16
C LEU A 104 0.61 -8.19 8.15
N LEU A 105 -0.28 -7.24 8.41
CA LEU A 105 -1.39 -7.46 9.34
C LEU A 105 -2.40 -8.43 8.75
N CYS A 106 -2.63 -8.36 7.43
CA CYS A 106 -3.44 -9.33 6.70
C CYS A 106 -2.87 -10.73 6.73
N SER A 107 -1.58 -10.89 6.42
CA SER A 107 -0.92 -12.20 6.44
C SER A 107 -0.85 -12.86 7.82
N GLN A 108 -1.17 -12.11 8.88
CA GLN A 108 -1.20 -12.59 10.26
C GLN A 108 -2.64 -12.81 10.76
N GLY A 109 -3.65 -12.63 9.91
CA GLY A 109 -5.06 -12.67 10.28
C GLY A 109 -5.48 -11.62 11.29
N LYS A 110 -4.70 -10.53 11.47
CA LYS A 110 -4.96 -9.51 12.49
C LYS A 110 -6.08 -8.55 12.12
N LEU A 111 -6.40 -8.42 10.83
CA LEU A 111 -7.46 -7.53 10.34
C LEU A 111 -8.78 -8.29 10.02
N GLY A 112 -8.79 -9.62 10.11
CA GLY A 112 -10.02 -10.41 9.97
C GLY A 112 -10.56 -10.44 8.54
N SER A 113 -11.73 -9.83 8.31
CA SER A 113 -12.44 -9.81 7.01
C SER A 113 -12.25 -8.52 6.19
N ILE A 114 -11.58 -7.54 6.79
CA ILE A 114 -10.61 -6.69 6.10
C ILE A 114 -9.52 -7.68 5.67
N CYS A 115 -8.94 -7.74 4.47
CA CYS A 115 -8.33 -8.92 3.85
C CYS A 115 -9.43 -9.81 3.21
#